data_AF-A0AAU9IUQ6-F1
#
_entry.id   AF-A0AAU9IUQ6-F1
#
_cell.length_a   1.000
_cell.length_b   1.000
_cell.length_c   1.000
_cell.angle_alpha   90.00
_cell.angle_beta   90.00
_cell.angle_gamma   90.00
#
_symmetry.space_group_name_H-M   'P 1'
#
loop_
_entity.id
_entity.type
_entity.pdbx_description
1 polymer ?
#
loop_
_entity_poly.entity_id
_entity_poly.type
_entity_poly.pdbx_seq_one_letter_code
_entity_poly.pdbx_strand_id
1 'polypeptide(L)'
;MERRIPPFSPVFRASREDVKRFNLVKLSNAKSNHQLKIAQDPWTQKSFLNKSESENKAFKKSIKTAESSRQINGDRLKVDYTGLIKSQSSYRILKDKLPSIEKERTNSPNSPINNENKKERILSQLSHLPTPKISTRINFTPKIADKTFSDTTRIPQKKRNVIHSVCSRTGKTAGKLKKFNQDSYIICTNFCCYPDQYLFSILDGHGIYGHIVSDYVKINLPQLLEGYLPVITRPHFFRDNSAINSTDMSSLKQAFKKCYARLQKDLVLKSHIDISFSGTTACTVLIHENHLFCANVGDSRAVLGQLIDGHWIALALSRDHKPNEHSERLRIEKSGGRVEQMKDPSGNHVGPYRVWLQSEDIPGLAMARSLGDAVGASAGVISDPEVNDIYLSDCDKFLIIGSDGVWEFIENLEAVEIVAKFWETGDAEGASQKLTKEAYKKWKKLDVTDDTTAIVVFLNPV
;
A
#
# COMPACT_ATOMS: atom_id res chain seq x y z
N MET A 1 -36.81 -55.54 -37.70
CA MET A 1 -36.99 -55.18 -36.28
C MET A 1 -35.72 -54.45 -35.86
N GLU A 2 -35.75 -53.12 -35.79
CA GLU A 2 -35.94 -52.34 -34.54
C GLU A 2 -34.66 -52.37 -33.66
N ARG A 3 -33.99 -51.27 -33.27
CA ARG A 3 -34.40 -49.88 -33.00
C ARG A 3 -33.22 -48.88 -33.04
N ARG A 4 -33.50 -47.72 -33.65
CA ARG A 4 -33.29 -46.31 -33.21
C ARG A 4 -31.91 -45.80 -32.76
N ILE A 5 -31.34 -44.93 -33.60
CA ILE A 5 -30.54 -43.74 -33.27
C ILE A 5 -31.19 -42.54 -34.01
N PRO A 6 -31.50 -41.40 -33.39
CA PRO A 6 -31.88 -40.18 -34.11
C PRO A 6 -30.67 -39.24 -34.39
N PRO A 7 -30.69 -38.43 -35.46
CA PRO A 7 -29.54 -37.65 -35.94
C PRO A 7 -29.52 -36.16 -35.55
N PHE A 8 -28.33 -35.56 -35.67
CA PHE A 8 -27.98 -34.12 -35.83
C PHE A 8 -28.91 -33.40 -36.84
N SER A 9 -29.19 -32.08 -36.86
CA SER A 9 -28.54 -30.78 -36.51
C SER A 9 -29.68 -29.67 -36.54
N PRO A 10 -29.52 -28.30 -36.52
CA PRO A 10 -28.40 -27.47 -36.99
C PRO A 10 -27.99 -26.24 -36.15
N VAL A 11 -26.80 -25.76 -36.53
CA VAL A 11 -26.18 -24.46 -36.26
C VAL A 11 -27.08 -23.31 -36.72
N PHE A 12 -27.21 -22.26 -35.90
CA PHE A 12 -27.61 -20.92 -36.34
C PHE A 12 -26.56 -19.88 -35.94
N ARG A 13 -25.93 -19.29 -36.97
CA ARG A 13 -25.26 -17.99 -36.93
C ARG A 13 -26.34 -16.91 -36.87
N ALA A 14 -26.21 -15.94 -35.97
CA ALA A 14 -26.96 -14.69 -36.03
C ALA A 14 -25.99 -13.51 -36.26
N SER A 15 -26.31 -12.72 -37.27
CA SER A 15 -25.59 -11.57 -37.79
C SER A 15 -25.86 -10.28 -37.01
N ARG A 16 -24.97 -9.30 -37.20
CA ARG A 16 -25.10 -7.90 -36.75
C ARG A 16 -26.39 -7.27 -37.30
N GLU A 17 -27.49 -7.21 -36.52
CA GLU A 17 -28.57 -6.21 -36.71
C GLU A 17 -29.66 -6.12 -35.61
N ASP A 18 -29.59 -6.89 -34.51
CA ASP A 18 -30.68 -6.90 -33.50
C ASP A 18 -30.59 -5.86 -32.36
N VAL A 19 -29.77 -4.81 -32.52
CA VAL A 19 -29.74 -3.67 -31.59
C VAL A 19 -30.31 -2.43 -32.27
N LYS A 20 -31.65 -2.32 -32.31
CA LYS A 20 -32.43 -1.06 -32.47
C LYS A 20 -33.93 -1.34 -32.63
N ARG A 21 -34.69 -1.36 -31.53
CA ARG A 21 -36.08 -0.83 -31.43
C ARG A 21 -36.67 -1.08 -30.04
N PHE A 22 -37.59 -0.19 -29.66
CA PHE A 22 -38.35 -0.07 -28.39
C PHE A 22 -37.56 0.66 -27.27
N ASN A 23 -37.85 1.90 -26.87
CA ASN A 23 -39.03 2.75 -27.07
C ASN A 23 -38.67 4.25 -26.98
N LEU A 24 -39.11 5.02 -27.97
CA LEU A 24 -39.25 6.47 -27.97
C LEU A 24 -40.67 6.75 -28.48
N VAL A 25 -41.59 7.22 -27.63
CA VAL A 25 -42.58 8.29 -27.92
C VAL A 25 -43.22 8.72 -26.59
N LYS A 26 -42.88 9.93 -26.09
CA LYS A 26 -43.79 11.09 -25.98
C LYS A 26 -43.03 12.30 -25.43
N LEU A 27 -43.03 13.34 -26.25
CA LEU A 27 -42.44 14.67 -26.03
C LEU A 27 -43.54 15.69 -25.69
N SER A 28 -43.07 16.86 -25.23
CA SER A 28 -43.75 18.16 -25.00
C SER A 28 -44.25 18.36 -23.56
N ASN A 29 -43.95 19.43 -22.81
CA ASN A 29 -43.33 20.74 -23.05
C ASN A 29 -42.76 21.27 -21.72
N ALA A 30 -41.56 21.87 -21.72
CA ALA A 30 -41.23 23.13 -21.01
C ALA A 30 -39.72 23.43 -21.11
N LYS A 31 -39.41 24.71 -21.36
CA LYS A 31 -38.09 25.25 -21.70
C LYS A 31 -37.14 25.40 -20.51
N SER A 32 -35.84 25.41 -20.86
CA SER A 32 -34.71 26.10 -20.22
C SER A 32 -34.29 25.73 -18.79
N ASN A 33 -33.16 25.02 -18.64
CA ASN A 33 -31.87 25.63 -18.26
C ASN A 33 -30.77 24.57 -18.13
N HIS A 34 -29.56 24.94 -18.54
CA HIS A 34 -28.32 24.18 -18.43
C HIS A 34 -28.00 23.73 -17.01
N GLN A 35 -27.70 22.44 -16.82
CA GLN A 35 -26.64 21.92 -15.94
C GLN A 35 -26.50 20.40 -16.17
N LEU A 36 -25.45 19.99 -16.89
CA LEU A 36 -25.02 18.60 -16.96
C LEU A 36 -24.32 18.26 -15.64
N LYS A 37 -24.89 17.31 -14.89
CA LYS A 37 -24.30 16.77 -13.66
C LYS A 37 -23.10 15.87 -14.01
N ILE A 38 -21.97 16.24 -13.44
CA ILE A 38 -20.74 15.45 -13.33
C ILE A 38 -21.01 14.22 -12.46
N ALA A 39 -20.51 13.06 -12.88
CA ALA A 39 -20.54 11.83 -12.10
C ALA A 39 -19.71 12.02 -10.82
N GLN A 40 -20.35 11.88 -9.66
CA GLN A 40 -19.70 11.97 -8.35
C GLN A 40 -19.06 10.63 -7.97
N ASP A 41 -17.88 10.75 -7.36
CA ASP A 41 -17.10 9.75 -6.63
C ASP A 41 -17.99 8.82 -5.74
N PRO A 42 -17.84 7.49 -5.82
CA PRO A 42 -18.59 6.54 -4.98
C PRO A 42 -18.41 6.71 -3.47
N TRP A 43 -17.43 7.51 -3.02
CA TRP A 43 -17.05 7.62 -1.60
C TRP A 43 -17.57 8.86 -0.88
N THR A 44 -18.57 9.57 -1.42
CA THR A 44 -19.21 10.71 -0.73
C THR A 44 -20.71 10.54 -0.54
N GLN A 45 -21.16 10.09 0.64
CA GLN A 45 -22.50 10.43 1.15
C GLN A 45 -22.55 10.60 2.68
N LYS A 46 -22.77 11.86 3.11
CA LYS A 46 -23.54 12.21 4.31
C LYS A 46 -25.02 12.13 3.95
N SER A 47 -25.83 11.38 4.71
CA SER A 47 -27.14 11.87 5.15
C SER A 47 -27.65 11.08 6.36
N PHE A 48 -28.12 11.84 7.34
CA PHE A 48 -28.87 11.41 8.51
C PHE A 48 -30.27 10.93 8.11
N LEU A 49 -30.83 9.94 8.83
CA LEU A 49 -32.23 9.98 9.30
C LEU A 49 -32.54 8.89 10.35
N ASN A 50 -33.24 9.35 11.38
CA ASN A 50 -33.77 8.65 12.55
C ASN A 50 -34.57 7.37 12.24
N LYS A 51 -34.33 6.29 13.01
CA LYS A 51 -35.32 5.25 13.31
C LYS A 51 -35.20 4.72 14.75
N SER A 52 -36.34 4.30 15.28
CA SER A 52 -36.82 4.27 16.67
C SER A 52 -36.27 3.20 17.61
N GLU A 53 -36.26 3.52 18.91
CA GLU A 53 -35.82 2.69 20.06
C GLU A 53 -36.54 1.34 20.24
N SER A 54 -37.61 1.03 19.50
CA SER A 54 -38.35 -0.24 19.62
C SER A 54 -37.71 -1.41 18.87
N GLU A 55 -36.90 -1.16 17.83
CA GLU A 55 -36.23 -2.24 17.05
C GLU A 55 -34.98 -2.78 17.76
N ASN A 56 -34.39 -2.00 18.66
CA ASN A 56 -33.19 -2.36 19.42
C ASN A 56 -33.43 -3.40 20.54
N LYS A 57 -34.69 -3.61 20.97
CA LYS A 57 -35.03 -4.58 22.02
C LYS A 57 -35.21 -6.00 21.48
N ALA A 58 -35.65 -6.16 20.24
CA ALA A 58 -35.77 -7.47 19.58
C ALA A 58 -34.38 -8.02 19.17
N PHE A 59 -33.48 -7.15 18.71
CA PHE A 59 -32.13 -7.54 18.29
C PHE A 59 -31.26 -8.00 19.48
N LYS A 60 -31.41 -7.39 20.67
CA LYS A 60 -30.69 -7.77 21.90
C LYS A 60 -31.15 -9.10 22.50
N LYS A 61 -32.36 -9.59 22.19
CA LYS A 61 -32.86 -10.90 22.67
C LYS A 61 -32.34 -12.07 21.81
N SER A 62 -32.05 -11.82 20.53
CA SER A 62 -31.49 -12.81 19.60
C SER A 62 -30.01 -13.11 19.85
N ILE A 63 -29.24 -12.15 20.37
CA ILE A 63 -27.81 -12.34 20.68
C ILE A 63 -27.60 -13.20 21.94
N LYS A 64 -28.48 -13.08 22.96
CA LYS A 64 -28.39 -13.90 24.18
C LYS A 64 -28.71 -15.38 24.00
N THR A 65 -29.33 -15.78 22.87
CA THR A 65 -29.66 -17.17 22.58
C THR A 65 -28.61 -17.84 21.66
N ALA A 66 -27.66 -17.06 21.13
CA ALA A 66 -26.59 -17.55 20.27
C ALA A 66 -25.25 -17.80 21.00
N GLU A 67 -25.14 -17.39 22.27
CA GLU A 67 -23.91 -17.54 23.08
C GLU A 67 -23.77 -18.88 23.82
N SER A 68 -24.77 -19.77 23.75
CA SER A 68 -24.73 -21.09 24.40
C SER A 68 -24.35 -22.26 23.48
N SER A 69 -23.93 -22.01 22.24
CA SER A 69 -23.53 -23.10 21.33
C SER A 69 -22.58 -22.61 20.24
N ARG A 70 -21.27 -22.57 20.54
CA ARG A 70 -20.16 -22.71 19.58
C ARG A 70 -18.82 -22.74 20.32
N GLN A 71 -18.53 -23.91 20.87
CA GLN A 71 -17.17 -24.41 20.99
C GLN A 71 -16.85 -25.06 19.63
N ILE A 72 -15.73 -24.70 18.99
CA ILE A 72 -14.87 -25.49 18.08
C ILE A 72 -13.96 -24.54 17.27
N ASN A 73 -12.65 -24.69 17.52
CA ASN A 73 -11.43 -24.43 16.74
C ASN A 73 -11.39 -23.31 15.67
N GLY A 74 -10.51 -22.34 15.90
CA GLY A 74 -9.99 -21.42 14.88
C GLY A 74 -8.85 -20.58 15.43
N ASP A 75 -7.59 -20.97 15.14
CA ASP A 75 -6.38 -20.25 15.53
C ASP A 75 -6.35 -18.84 14.91
N ARG A 76 -6.58 -17.82 15.75
CA ARG A 76 -6.12 -16.46 15.50
C ARG A 76 -4.77 -16.28 16.19
N LEU A 77 -3.70 -16.20 15.41
CA LEU A 77 -2.39 -15.78 15.91
C LEU A 77 -2.45 -14.29 16.30
N LYS A 78 -2.81 -14.02 17.56
CA LYS A 78 -2.46 -12.77 18.23
C LYS A 78 -0.95 -12.78 18.46
N VAL A 79 -0.22 -11.87 17.81
CA VAL A 79 1.16 -11.57 18.22
C VAL A 79 1.05 -10.84 19.56
N ASP A 80 1.59 -11.44 20.61
CA ASP A 80 1.59 -10.89 21.96
C ASP A 80 2.70 -9.85 22.09
N TYR A 81 2.30 -8.57 22.13
CA TYR A 81 3.21 -7.44 22.33
C TYR A 81 3.62 -7.24 23.79
N THR A 82 3.09 -8.00 24.75
CA THR A 82 3.46 -7.86 26.17
C THR A 82 4.92 -8.24 26.44
N GLY A 83 5.54 -9.01 25.55
CA GLY A 83 6.96 -9.37 25.59
C GLY A 83 7.93 -8.20 25.34
N LEU A 84 7.52 -7.17 24.58
CA LEU A 84 8.32 -5.97 24.35
C LEU A 84 8.29 -4.98 25.53
N ILE A 85 7.29 -5.09 26.42
CA ILE A 85 7.22 -4.27 27.64
C ILE A 85 8.25 -4.75 28.69
N LYS A 86 8.69 -6.02 28.62
CA LYS A 86 9.69 -6.54 29.57
C LYS A 86 11.13 -6.06 29.31
N SER A 87 11.44 -5.56 28.12
CA SER A 87 12.75 -4.91 27.86
C SER A 87 12.85 -3.48 28.39
N GLN A 88 11.74 -2.90 28.89
CA GLN A 88 11.78 -1.62 29.62
C GLN A 88 12.44 -1.71 31.00
N SER A 89 12.67 -2.93 31.52
CA SER A 89 13.42 -3.11 32.78
C SER A 89 14.90 -2.68 32.68
N SER A 90 15.47 -2.63 31.47
CA SER A 90 16.85 -2.18 31.25
C SER A 90 17.01 -0.65 31.31
N TYR A 91 15.92 0.11 31.22
CA TYR A 91 15.97 1.58 31.34
C TYR A 91 15.87 2.06 32.80
N ARG A 92 15.33 1.25 33.72
CA ARG A 92 15.35 1.55 35.17
C ARG A 92 16.72 1.29 35.80
N ILE A 93 17.46 0.30 35.32
CA ILE A 93 18.80 -0.05 35.87
C ILE A 93 19.86 1.01 35.55
N LEU A 94 19.67 1.83 34.52
CA LEU A 94 20.57 2.95 34.19
C LEU A 94 20.29 4.23 35.00
N LYS A 95 19.13 4.32 35.68
CA LYS A 95 18.80 5.47 36.53
C LYS A 95 19.37 5.36 37.95
N ASP A 96 19.70 4.15 38.40
CA ASP A 96 20.19 3.88 39.76
C ASP A 96 21.73 3.83 39.89
N LYS A 97 22.48 4.17 38.84
CA LYS A 97 23.97 4.15 38.84
C LYS A 97 24.66 5.49 38.59
N LEU A 98 23.95 6.61 38.73
CA LEU A 98 24.55 7.96 38.73
C LEU A 98 24.47 8.54 40.15
N PRO A 99 25.58 8.93 40.79
CA PRO A 99 25.53 9.55 42.11
C PRO A 99 24.78 10.88 42.04
N SER A 100 23.88 11.07 42.99
CA SER A 100 23.12 12.29 43.26
C SER A 100 24.02 13.51 43.40
N ILE A 101 23.85 14.48 42.49
CA ILE A 101 24.33 15.85 42.65
C ILE A 101 23.11 16.77 42.56
N GLU A 102 22.42 16.95 43.68
CA GLU A 102 21.57 18.11 43.93
C GLU A 102 21.93 18.66 45.31
N LYS A 103 22.73 19.73 45.31
CA LYS A 103 22.71 20.81 46.29
C LYS A 103 23.59 21.94 45.76
N GLU A 104 22.96 22.94 45.15
CA GLU A 104 23.08 24.34 45.56
C GLU A 104 22.32 25.23 44.55
N ARG A 105 21.28 25.90 45.05
CA ARG A 105 20.75 27.12 44.44
C ARG A 105 21.75 28.24 44.72
N THR A 106 22.18 28.99 43.71
CA THR A 106 22.16 30.47 43.70
C THR A 106 22.54 31.03 42.32
N ASN A 107 21.68 31.95 41.84
CA ASN A 107 21.95 33.14 41.02
C ASN A 107 22.47 33.05 39.56
N SER A 108 21.76 33.79 38.71
CA SER A 108 21.84 34.10 37.25
C SER A 108 23.16 34.78 36.79
N PRO A 109 23.37 35.18 35.51
CA PRO A 109 23.38 34.45 34.21
C PRO A 109 24.70 34.66 33.40
N ASN A 110 25.04 33.79 32.44
CA ASN A 110 25.59 34.11 31.08
C ASN A 110 26.42 32.99 30.38
N SER A 111 26.24 32.94 29.05
CA SER A 111 27.09 32.39 27.95
C SER A 111 26.95 30.91 27.51
N PRO A 112 26.90 30.64 26.18
CA PRO A 112 26.76 29.30 25.61
C PRO A 112 28.10 28.75 25.10
N ILE A 113 28.91 28.12 25.96
CA ILE A 113 30.08 27.33 25.53
C ILE A 113 30.18 26.12 26.46
N ASN A 114 29.49 25.01 26.17
CA ASN A 114 29.86 23.71 26.77
C ASN A 114 29.26 22.43 26.16
N ASN A 115 28.57 22.47 25.01
CA ASN A 115 27.95 21.27 24.45
C ASN A 115 28.77 20.55 23.35
N GLU A 116 29.84 21.15 22.81
CA GLU A 116 30.70 20.46 21.82
C GLU A 116 31.69 19.49 22.46
N ASN A 117 32.30 19.84 23.60
CA ASN A 117 33.26 18.98 24.29
C ASN A 117 32.65 17.71 24.94
N LYS A 118 31.31 17.64 25.03
CA LYS A 118 30.59 16.46 25.56
C LYS A 118 30.31 15.42 24.46
N LYS A 119 30.27 15.84 23.19
CA LYS A 119 29.99 15.00 22.02
C LYS A 119 31.26 14.27 21.55
N GLU A 120 32.40 14.94 21.58
CA GLU A 120 33.70 14.34 21.21
C GLU A 120 34.18 13.27 22.19
N ARG A 121 33.86 13.42 23.48
CA ARG A 121 34.28 12.49 24.54
C ARG A 121 33.52 11.15 24.54
N ILE A 122 32.33 11.11 23.93
CA ILE A 122 31.53 9.89 23.73
C ILE A 122 31.96 9.20 22.42
N LEU A 123 32.27 9.97 21.38
CA LEU A 123 32.79 9.45 20.11
C LEU A 123 34.19 8.81 20.25
N SER A 124 35.05 9.35 21.13
CA SER A 124 36.39 8.79 21.38
C SER A 124 36.38 7.48 22.20
N GLN A 125 35.26 7.11 22.82
CA GLN A 125 35.12 5.86 23.59
C GLN A 125 34.51 4.71 22.76
N LEU A 126 33.97 5.00 21.58
CA LEU A 126 33.39 4.00 20.66
C LEU A 126 34.35 3.53 19.56
N SER A 127 35.57 4.07 19.51
CA SER A 127 36.60 3.75 18.49
C SER A 127 37.39 2.46 18.75
N HIS A 128 37.10 1.72 19.84
CA HIS A 128 37.86 0.53 20.24
C HIS A 128 37.08 -0.81 20.19
N LEU A 129 35.96 -0.87 19.48
CA LEU A 129 35.26 -2.14 19.25
C LEU A 129 35.69 -2.75 17.90
N PRO A 130 36.09 -4.05 17.85
CA PRO A 130 36.57 -4.67 16.63
C PRO A 130 35.43 -4.83 15.62
N THR A 131 35.69 -4.44 14.37
CA THR A 131 34.78 -4.67 13.24
C THR A 131 34.73 -6.14 12.87
N PRO A 132 33.54 -6.77 12.77
CA PRO A 132 33.44 -8.14 12.28
C PRO A 132 33.68 -8.16 10.76
N LYS A 133 34.75 -8.85 10.33
CA LYS A 133 34.95 -9.23 8.93
C LYS A 133 33.94 -10.33 8.58
N ILE A 134 32.91 -9.97 7.82
CA ILE A 134 32.00 -10.95 7.22
C ILE A 134 32.64 -11.44 5.92
N SER A 135 33.22 -12.65 5.97
CA SER A 135 33.54 -13.45 4.79
C SER A 135 32.37 -14.39 4.53
N THR A 136 31.63 -14.16 3.45
CA THR A 136 30.64 -15.12 2.95
C THR A 136 30.89 -15.35 1.47
N ARG A 137 31.84 -16.24 1.15
CA ARG A 137 31.78 -17.02 -0.08
C ARG A 137 30.90 -18.23 0.18
N ILE A 138 29.64 -18.14 -0.22
CA ILE A 138 28.79 -19.31 -0.39
C ILE A 138 28.66 -19.50 -1.90
N ASN A 139 29.44 -20.42 -2.45
CA ASN A 139 29.29 -20.86 -3.84
C ASN A 139 28.09 -21.80 -3.92
N PHE A 140 26.97 -21.33 -4.46
CA PHE A 140 25.94 -22.22 -5.00
C PHE A 140 26.14 -22.33 -6.50
N THR A 141 26.71 -23.45 -6.95
CA THR A 141 26.60 -23.89 -8.35
C THR A 141 25.32 -24.70 -8.49
N PRO A 142 24.33 -24.26 -9.28
CA PRO A 142 23.19 -25.10 -9.60
C PRO A 142 23.64 -26.17 -10.58
N LYS A 143 23.57 -27.45 -10.17
CA LYS A 143 23.64 -28.57 -11.11
C LYS A 143 22.36 -28.55 -11.96
N ILE A 144 22.47 -28.06 -13.18
CA ILE A 144 21.45 -28.23 -14.22
C ILE A 144 21.52 -29.70 -14.65
N ALA A 145 20.47 -30.45 -14.33
CA ALA A 145 20.24 -31.74 -14.95
C ALA A 145 19.42 -31.49 -16.22
N ASP A 146 20.07 -31.63 -17.39
CA ASP A 146 19.40 -31.63 -18.68
C ASP A 146 18.42 -32.80 -18.73
N LYS A 147 17.12 -32.48 -18.65
CA LYS A 147 16.05 -33.34 -19.14
C LYS A 147 15.30 -32.57 -20.20
N THR A 148 15.58 -32.94 -21.45
CA THR A 148 14.81 -32.58 -22.63
C THR A 148 13.34 -32.92 -22.39
N PHE A 149 12.50 -31.90 -22.21
CA PHE A 149 11.07 -32.08 -22.08
C PHE A 149 10.44 -31.80 -23.45
N SER A 150 9.71 -32.79 -23.97
CA SER A 150 9.05 -32.71 -25.28
C SER A 150 7.93 -31.68 -25.25
N ASP A 151 8.04 -30.75 -26.18
CA ASP A 151 7.15 -29.64 -26.44
C ASP A 151 5.76 -30.15 -26.83
N THR A 152 4.76 -29.94 -25.97
CA THR A 152 3.35 -30.19 -26.28
C THR A 152 2.56 -28.91 -26.08
N THR A 153 2.49 -28.15 -27.18
CA THR A 153 1.47 -27.16 -27.57
C THR A 153 0.79 -26.38 -26.43
N ARG A 154 1.50 -25.40 -25.88
CA ARG A 154 0.86 -24.22 -25.28
C ARG A 154 0.17 -23.42 -26.39
N ILE A 155 -1.12 -23.11 -26.23
CA ILE A 155 -1.76 -22.08 -27.04
C ILE A 155 -1.01 -20.76 -26.75
N PRO A 156 -0.48 -20.04 -27.74
CA PRO A 156 0.24 -18.80 -27.50
C PRO A 156 -0.72 -17.77 -26.91
N GLN A 157 -0.67 -17.54 -25.60
CA GLN A 157 -1.32 -16.39 -25.02
C GLN A 157 -0.56 -15.14 -25.48
N LYS A 158 -1.31 -14.11 -25.90
CA LYS A 158 -0.74 -12.86 -26.43
C LYS A 158 0.06 -12.17 -25.32
N LYS A 159 1.39 -12.15 -25.47
CA LYS A 159 2.33 -11.46 -24.60
C LYS A 159 1.88 -10.02 -24.36
N ARG A 160 1.72 -9.60 -23.10
CA ARG A 160 1.40 -8.18 -22.78
C ARG A 160 2.68 -7.38 -22.97
N ASN A 161 2.67 -6.41 -23.88
CA ASN A 161 3.80 -5.48 -24.00
C ASN A 161 3.69 -4.46 -22.86
N VAL A 162 4.74 -4.31 -22.05
CA VAL A 162 4.74 -3.40 -20.90
C VAL A 162 5.97 -2.51 -20.99
N ILE A 163 5.73 -1.20 -21.07
CA ILE A 163 6.78 -0.18 -20.94
C ILE A 163 6.56 0.49 -19.59
N HIS A 164 7.60 0.60 -18.78
CA HIS A 164 7.50 1.22 -17.48
C HIS A 164 8.67 2.16 -17.22
N SER A 165 8.45 3.14 -16.36
CA SER A 165 9.52 3.97 -15.79
C SER A 165 9.19 4.38 -14.38
N VAL A 166 10.22 4.78 -13.64
CA VAL A 166 10.11 5.30 -12.29
C VAL A 166 10.91 6.59 -12.19
N CYS A 167 10.32 7.59 -11.57
CA CYS A 167 11.02 8.80 -11.16
C CYS A 167 10.87 8.95 -9.65
N SER A 168 12.00 9.12 -8.96
CA SER A 168 12.03 9.39 -7.52
C SER A 168 12.87 10.64 -7.26
N ARG A 169 12.34 11.56 -6.45
CA ARG A 169 12.98 12.84 -6.12
C ARG A 169 12.96 13.02 -4.62
N THR A 170 14.13 13.33 -4.06
CA THR A 170 14.25 13.64 -2.64
C THR A 170 13.63 14.98 -2.29
N GLY A 171 12.89 14.99 -1.21
CA GLY A 171 12.31 16.16 -0.59
C GLY A 171 13.34 17.08 0.05
N LYS A 172 12.86 18.17 0.65
CA LYS A 172 13.65 19.23 1.27
C LYS A 172 12.86 19.81 2.44
N THR A 173 13.57 20.19 3.50
CA THR A 173 13.01 20.96 4.61
C THR A 173 13.84 22.23 4.73
N ALA A 174 13.19 23.40 4.74
CA ALA A 174 13.88 24.67 4.94
C ALA A 174 14.78 24.61 6.20
N GLY A 175 16.05 25.00 6.06
CA GLY A 175 17.01 25.06 7.18
C GLY A 175 17.65 23.74 7.61
N LYS A 176 17.31 22.58 7.03
CA LYS A 176 18.01 21.30 7.29
C LYS A 176 18.99 20.94 6.18
N LEU A 177 20.17 20.43 6.56
CA LEU A 177 21.10 19.78 5.64
C LEU A 177 20.42 18.58 4.97
N LYS A 178 20.73 18.36 3.68
CA LYS A 178 20.28 17.30 2.76
C LYS A 178 19.42 16.19 3.42
N LYS A 179 18.10 16.21 3.16
CA LYS A 179 17.19 15.09 3.48
C LYS A 179 17.67 13.84 2.74
N PHE A 180 17.67 12.68 3.39
CA PHE A 180 17.83 11.39 2.72
C PHE A 180 16.46 10.96 2.18
N ASN A 181 16.43 10.46 0.94
CA ASN A 181 15.20 9.92 0.38
C ASN A 181 14.80 8.66 1.16
N GLN A 182 13.60 8.64 1.72
CA GLN A 182 13.07 7.49 2.43
C GLN A 182 12.12 6.66 1.57
N ASP A 183 11.67 7.19 0.43
CA ASP A 183 10.96 6.42 -0.59
C ASP A 183 11.86 5.34 -1.19
N SER A 184 11.26 4.18 -1.43
CA SER A 184 11.83 3.06 -2.16
C SER A 184 10.78 2.46 -3.10
N TYR A 185 11.21 1.62 -4.04
CA TYR A 185 10.31 1.02 -5.02
C TYR A 185 10.79 -0.37 -5.48
N ILE A 186 9.86 -1.16 -6.00
CA ILE A 186 10.08 -2.49 -6.57
C ILE A 186 9.57 -2.49 -8.02
N ILE A 187 10.37 -3.04 -8.93
CA ILE A 187 9.98 -3.37 -10.30
C ILE A 187 10.54 -4.75 -10.65
N CYS A 188 9.68 -5.72 -10.91
CA CYS A 188 10.04 -7.04 -11.39
C CYS A 188 9.20 -7.39 -12.62
N THR A 189 9.81 -7.58 -13.78
CA THR A 189 9.11 -7.80 -15.08
C THR A 189 8.94 -9.27 -15.48
N ASN A 190 9.55 -10.19 -14.73
CA ASN A 190 9.41 -11.64 -14.88
C ASN A 190 9.28 -12.28 -13.49
N PHE A 191 8.35 -11.78 -12.70
CA PHE A 191 8.17 -12.20 -11.32
C PHE A 191 7.80 -13.69 -11.25
N CYS A 192 8.36 -14.43 -10.28
CA CYS A 192 8.25 -15.90 -10.16
C CYS A 192 8.73 -16.68 -11.40
N CYS A 193 9.67 -16.12 -12.17
CA CYS A 193 10.16 -16.68 -13.44
C CYS A 193 9.04 -16.92 -14.47
N TYR A 194 7.89 -16.25 -14.33
CA TYR A 194 6.78 -16.33 -15.26
C TYR A 194 6.93 -15.18 -16.28
N PRO A 195 7.09 -15.48 -17.58
CA PRO A 195 7.06 -14.45 -18.60
C PRO A 195 5.71 -13.71 -18.53
N ASP A 196 5.74 -12.37 -18.54
CA ASP A 196 4.55 -11.50 -18.46
C ASP A 196 3.84 -11.46 -17.09
N GLN A 197 4.55 -11.81 -16.02
CA GLN A 197 4.13 -11.52 -14.66
C GLN A 197 4.94 -10.37 -14.08
N TYR A 198 4.24 -9.32 -13.64
CA TYR A 198 4.85 -8.07 -13.20
C TYR A 198 4.53 -7.78 -11.74
N LEU A 199 5.54 -7.37 -10.98
CA LEU A 199 5.38 -6.87 -9.61
C LEU A 199 5.93 -5.45 -9.54
N PHE A 200 5.07 -4.51 -9.18
CA PHE A 200 5.43 -3.12 -8.94
C PHE A 200 5.09 -2.75 -7.50
N SER A 201 5.89 -1.93 -6.84
CA SER A 201 5.52 -1.39 -5.52
C SER A 201 6.17 -0.04 -5.29
N ILE A 202 5.45 0.85 -4.62
CA ILE A 202 6.05 2.00 -3.91
C ILE A 202 6.00 1.75 -2.41
N LEU A 203 7.07 2.18 -1.75
CA LEU A 203 7.32 2.05 -0.32
C LEU A 203 7.75 3.44 0.17
N ASP A 204 6.84 4.16 0.80
CA ASP A 204 7.12 5.48 1.36
C ASP A 204 7.61 5.29 2.80
N GLY A 205 8.88 5.57 3.05
CA GLY A 205 9.52 5.34 4.33
C GLY A 205 9.40 6.56 5.24
N HIS A 206 9.20 6.35 6.53
CA HIS A 206 9.11 7.44 7.51
C HIS A 206 9.77 7.10 8.84
N GLY A 207 10.08 8.14 9.61
CA GLY A 207 10.81 8.03 10.87
C GLY A 207 12.33 8.07 10.68
N ILE A 208 13.07 7.92 11.78
CA ILE A 208 14.54 8.03 11.77
C ILE A 208 15.16 6.96 10.87
N TYR A 209 14.61 5.76 10.87
CA TYR A 209 15.09 4.62 10.09
C TYR A 209 14.18 4.28 8.91
N GLY A 210 13.31 5.19 8.48
CA GLY A 210 12.32 4.96 7.40
C GLY A 210 12.93 4.39 6.12
N HIS A 211 14.02 4.99 5.65
CA HIS A 211 14.79 4.49 4.49
C HIS A 211 15.31 3.04 4.66
N ILE A 212 15.69 2.64 5.88
CA ILE A 212 16.17 1.27 6.15
C ILE A 212 14.97 0.30 6.17
N VAL A 213 13.83 0.73 6.72
CA VAL A 213 12.60 -0.07 6.73
C VAL A 213 12.05 -0.27 5.32
N SER A 214 11.97 0.79 4.52
CA SER A 214 11.50 0.71 3.12
C SER A 214 12.45 -0.15 2.27
N ASP A 215 13.76 -0.04 2.45
CA ASP A 215 14.74 -0.93 1.78
C ASP A 215 14.65 -2.39 2.26
N TYR A 216 14.41 -2.62 3.55
CA TYR A 216 14.18 -3.97 4.06
C TYR A 216 12.96 -4.61 3.39
N VAL A 217 11.85 -3.87 3.28
CA VAL A 217 10.64 -4.35 2.60
C VAL A 217 10.90 -4.57 1.12
N LYS A 218 11.62 -3.66 0.45
CA LYS A 218 12.01 -3.79 -0.97
C LYS A 218 12.74 -5.10 -1.27
N ILE A 219 13.67 -5.49 -0.40
CA ILE A 219 14.47 -6.72 -0.57
C ILE A 219 13.63 -7.98 -0.31
N ASN A 220 12.79 -7.98 0.71
CA ASN A 220 12.14 -9.20 1.20
C ASN A 220 10.75 -9.45 0.61
N LEU A 221 10.02 -8.40 0.22
CA LEU A 221 8.63 -8.53 -0.25
C LEU A 221 8.50 -9.46 -1.47
N PRO A 222 9.30 -9.33 -2.55
CA PRO A 222 9.15 -10.18 -3.73
C PRO A 222 9.33 -11.66 -3.39
N GLN A 223 10.39 -11.99 -2.65
CA GLN A 223 10.72 -13.37 -2.28
C GLN A 223 9.66 -13.99 -1.36
N LEU A 224 9.17 -13.23 -0.37
CA LEU A 224 8.11 -13.71 0.52
C LEU A 224 6.80 -13.89 -0.22
N LEU A 225 6.43 -12.94 -1.08
CA LEU A 225 5.20 -13.02 -1.87
C LEU A 225 5.23 -14.24 -2.78
N GLU A 226 6.33 -14.47 -3.50
CA GLU A 226 6.52 -15.66 -4.33
C GLU A 226 6.31 -16.97 -3.54
N GLY A 227 6.82 -17.03 -2.31
CA GLY A 227 6.64 -18.19 -1.42
C GLY A 227 5.19 -18.44 -1.02
N TYR A 228 4.36 -17.40 -0.92
CA TYR A 228 2.95 -17.51 -0.55
C TYR A 228 1.98 -17.62 -1.73
N LEU A 229 2.41 -17.21 -2.93
CA LEU A 229 1.58 -17.31 -4.12
C LEU A 229 1.23 -18.77 -4.44
N PRO A 230 -0.03 -19.06 -4.79
CA PRO A 230 -0.47 -20.40 -5.16
C PRO A 230 0.28 -20.90 -6.40
N VAL A 231 0.37 -22.23 -6.54
CA VAL A 231 1.08 -22.88 -7.65
C VAL A 231 0.54 -22.45 -9.02
N ILE A 232 -0.72 -22.02 -9.11
CA ILE A 232 -1.34 -21.53 -10.36
C ILE A 232 -0.62 -20.31 -10.96
N THR A 233 0.12 -19.53 -10.17
CA THR A 233 0.96 -18.43 -10.68
C THR A 233 2.41 -18.88 -10.97
N ARG A 234 2.67 -20.19 -11.09
CA ARG A 234 4.00 -20.77 -11.34
C ARG A 234 4.04 -21.56 -12.66
N PRO A 235 5.15 -21.53 -13.41
CA PRO A 235 5.19 -21.96 -14.82
C PRO A 235 5.07 -23.47 -15.11
N HIS A 236 4.79 -24.36 -14.14
CA HIS A 236 5.01 -25.81 -14.29
C HIS A 236 3.87 -26.79 -13.96
N PHE A 237 2.62 -26.35 -13.78
CA PHE A 237 1.52 -27.32 -13.67
C PHE A 237 0.45 -27.08 -14.73
N PHE A 238 0.10 -28.16 -15.42
CA PHE A 238 -0.92 -28.27 -16.45
C PHE A 238 -2.14 -27.40 -16.12
N ARG A 239 -2.21 -26.23 -16.77
CA ARG A 239 -3.38 -25.38 -16.69
C ARG A 239 -4.31 -25.86 -17.79
N ASP A 240 -5.36 -26.57 -17.39
CA ASP A 240 -6.58 -26.56 -18.21
C ASP A 240 -6.99 -25.10 -18.36
N ASN A 241 -7.42 -24.68 -19.56
CA ASN A 241 -7.69 -23.28 -19.92
C ASN A 241 -8.86 -22.62 -19.15
N SER A 242 -9.23 -23.12 -17.96
CA SER A 242 -10.21 -22.49 -17.10
C SER A 242 -9.68 -21.17 -16.53
N ALA A 243 -10.52 -20.14 -16.61
CA ALA A 243 -10.33 -18.88 -15.91
C ALA A 243 -10.03 -19.12 -14.42
N ILE A 244 -9.21 -18.26 -13.82
CA ILE A 244 -8.91 -18.33 -12.39
C ILE A 244 -10.23 -18.25 -11.61
N ASN A 245 -10.52 -19.25 -10.77
CA ASN A 245 -11.81 -19.32 -10.09
C ASN A 245 -11.83 -18.44 -8.83
N SER A 246 -13.00 -18.30 -8.18
CA SER A 246 -13.16 -17.52 -6.95
C SER A 246 -12.29 -18.01 -5.77
N THR A 247 -11.99 -19.31 -5.73
CA THR A 247 -11.16 -19.93 -4.68
C THR A 247 -9.68 -19.55 -4.85
N ASP A 248 -9.20 -19.52 -6.09
CA ASP A 248 -7.86 -19.07 -6.44
C ASP A 248 -7.69 -17.56 -6.16
N MET A 249 -8.74 -16.77 -6.42
CA MET A 249 -8.77 -15.34 -6.05
C MET A 249 -8.64 -15.10 -4.56
N SER A 250 -9.42 -15.83 -3.76
CA SER A 250 -9.30 -15.79 -2.31
C SER A 250 -7.89 -16.20 -1.86
N SER A 251 -7.26 -17.14 -2.56
CA SER A 251 -5.90 -17.60 -2.27
C SER A 251 -4.85 -16.53 -2.56
N LEU A 252 -4.99 -15.76 -3.65
CA LEU A 252 -4.08 -14.65 -4.00
C LEU A 252 -4.19 -13.48 -3.01
N LYS A 253 -5.41 -13.07 -2.66
CA LYS A 253 -5.61 -12.05 -1.60
C LYS A 253 -5.02 -12.51 -0.28
N GLN A 254 -5.19 -13.79 0.05
CA GLN A 254 -4.58 -14.37 1.25
C GLN A 254 -3.05 -14.41 1.18
N ALA A 255 -2.46 -14.62 -0.01
CA ALA A 255 -1.01 -14.58 -0.19
C ALA A 255 -0.42 -13.20 0.15
N PHE A 256 -1.04 -12.10 -0.31
CA PHE A 256 -0.66 -10.75 0.08
C PHE A 256 -0.74 -10.53 1.59
N LYS A 257 -1.86 -10.93 2.22
CA LYS A 257 -2.03 -10.80 3.68
C LYS A 257 -0.98 -11.60 4.46
N LYS A 258 -0.68 -12.83 4.03
CA LYS A 258 0.37 -13.67 4.63
C LYS A 258 1.76 -13.05 4.44
N CYS A 259 2.05 -12.52 3.26
CA CYS A 259 3.30 -11.82 2.95
C CYS A 259 3.51 -10.61 3.88
N TYR A 260 2.51 -9.73 3.99
CA TYR A 260 2.59 -8.52 4.81
C TYR A 260 2.66 -8.83 6.30
N ALA A 261 1.89 -9.82 6.78
CA ALA A 261 1.99 -10.32 8.15
C ALA A 261 3.39 -10.89 8.45
N ARG A 262 4.00 -11.58 7.47
CA ARG A 262 5.36 -12.11 7.61
C ARG A 262 6.41 -11.00 7.60
N LEU A 263 6.29 -10.01 6.71
CA LEU A 263 7.15 -8.83 6.68
C LEU A 263 7.13 -8.10 8.01
N GLN A 264 5.94 -7.83 8.57
CA GLN A 264 5.81 -7.19 9.88
C GLN A 264 6.49 -8.02 10.98
N LYS A 265 6.27 -9.34 10.99
CA LYS A 265 6.89 -10.23 11.97
C LYS A 265 8.42 -10.23 11.86
N ASP A 266 8.95 -10.27 10.64
CA ASP A 266 10.40 -10.29 10.40
C ASP A 266 11.03 -8.91 10.70
N LEU A 267 10.31 -7.79 10.46
CA LEU A 267 10.70 -6.47 10.93
C LEU A 267 10.84 -6.42 12.45
N VAL A 268 9.85 -6.92 13.20
CA VAL A 268 9.85 -6.94 14.66
C VAL A 268 10.94 -7.86 15.24
N LEU A 269 11.16 -9.03 14.63
CA LEU A 269 11.96 -10.10 15.26
C LEU A 269 13.36 -10.29 14.68
N LYS A 270 13.63 -9.83 13.45
CA LYS A 270 14.85 -10.21 12.70
C LYS A 270 15.58 -9.05 12.05
N SER A 271 14.93 -7.91 11.83
CA SER A 271 15.55 -6.80 11.09
C SER A 271 16.68 -6.11 11.86
N HIS A 272 16.65 -6.18 13.20
CA HIS A 272 17.51 -5.39 14.09
C HIS A 272 17.37 -3.86 13.88
N ILE A 273 16.31 -3.40 13.22
CA ILE A 273 15.97 -1.98 13.03
C ILE A 273 15.08 -1.53 14.20
N ASP A 274 15.32 -0.34 14.74
CA ASP A 274 14.37 0.28 15.66
C ASP A 274 13.14 0.80 14.89
N ILE A 275 12.11 -0.02 14.89
CA ILE A 275 10.82 0.26 14.26
C ILE A 275 9.81 0.91 15.21
N SER A 276 10.23 1.40 16.39
CA SER A 276 9.30 2.00 17.37
C SER A 276 8.52 3.15 16.76
N PHE A 277 9.24 4.01 16.01
CA PHE A 277 8.73 5.20 15.32
C PHE A 277 9.21 5.27 13.87
N SER A 278 9.62 4.13 13.30
CA SER A 278 10.04 4.04 11.90
C SER A 278 9.20 2.99 11.20
N GLY A 279 8.77 3.30 10.00
CA GLY A 279 7.87 2.47 9.23
C GLY A 279 7.96 2.76 7.75
N THR A 280 7.12 2.07 6.99
CA THR A 280 6.91 2.35 5.58
C THR A 280 5.49 2.00 5.15
N THR A 281 4.95 2.74 4.19
CA THR A 281 3.79 2.31 3.40
C THR A 281 4.17 1.14 2.49
N ALA A 282 3.17 0.49 1.89
CA ALA A 282 3.40 -0.34 0.72
C ALA A 282 2.16 -0.38 -0.15
N CYS A 283 2.27 0.12 -1.37
CA CYS A 283 1.26 -0.02 -2.42
C CYS A 283 1.81 -0.91 -3.53
N THR A 284 1.49 -2.19 -3.46
CA THR A 284 2.00 -3.25 -4.35
C THR A 284 0.97 -3.65 -5.39
N VAL A 285 1.38 -3.69 -6.66
CA VAL A 285 0.58 -4.17 -7.79
C VAL A 285 1.21 -5.43 -8.38
N LEU A 286 0.43 -6.50 -8.46
CA LEU A 286 0.78 -7.73 -9.19
C LEU A 286 -0.09 -7.81 -10.45
N ILE A 287 0.53 -7.92 -11.61
CA ILE A 287 -0.14 -8.22 -12.87
C ILE A 287 0.22 -9.66 -13.24
N HIS A 288 -0.78 -10.52 -13.28
CA HIS A 288 -0.67 -11.90 -13.76
C HIS A 288 -1.62 -12.06 -14.94
N GLU A 289 -1.06 -12.19 -16.14
CA GLU A 289 -1.83 -12.21 -17.39
C GLU A 289 -2.69 -10.93 -17.56
N ASN A 290 -4.01 -11.07 -17.55
CA ASN A 290 -4.96 -9.96 -17.58
C ASN A 290 -5.55 -9.65 -16.20
N HIS A 291 -5.09 -10.29 -15.13
CA HIS A 291 -5.57 -10.02 -13.77
C HIS A 291 -4.60 -9.09 -13.06
N LEU A 292 -5.11 -7.98 -12.56
CA LEU A 292 -4.37 -7.05 -11.72
C LEU A 292 -4.84 -7.16 -10.27
N PHE A 293 -3.90 -7.28 -9.34
CA PHE A 293 -4.12 -7.17 -7.90
C PHE A 293 -3.41 -5.93 -7.37
N CYS A 294 -4.06 -5.18 -6.49
CA CYS A 294 -3.48 -4.06 -5.77
C CYS A 294 -3.65 -4.29 -4.27
N ALA A 295 -2.53 -4.39 -3.55
CA ALA A 295 -2.48 -4.49 -2.10
C ALA A 295 -1.89 -3.22 -1.52
N ASN A 296 -2.60 -2.55 -0.60
CA ASN A 296 -2.16 -1.29 0.00
C ASN A 296 -2.13 -1.34 1.54
N VAL A 297 -1.08 -0.77 2.12
CA VAL A 297 -1.02 -0.27 3.51
C VAL A 297 -0.43 1.14 3.49
N GLY A 298 -1.07 2.07 4.19
CA GLY A 298 -0.67 3.48 4.20
C GLY A 298 -1.43 4.31 3.17
N ASP A 299 -0.82 5.41 2.75
CA ASP A 299 -1.38 6.46 1.90
C ASP A 299 -0.59 6.73 0.61
N SER A 300 0.27 5.78 0.23
CA SER A 300 0.61 5.59 -1.18
C SER A 300 -0.60 5.04 -1.95
N ARG A 301 -0.68 5.32 -3.26
CA ARG A 301 -1.86 4.99 -4.07
C ARG A 301 -1.50 4.48 -5.46
N ALA A 302 -2.32 3.56 -5.96
CA ALA A 302 -2.32 3.11 -7.35
C ALA A 302 -3.59 3.56 -8.07
N VAL A 303 -3.44 4.08 -9.29
CA VAL A 303 -4.51 4.59 -10.15
C VAL A 303 -4.35 3.98 -11.55
N LEU A 304 -5.44 3.50 -12.13
CA LEU A 304 -5.52 3.02 -13.50
C LEU A 304 -6.10 4.12 -14.40
N GLY A 305 -5.39 4.45 -15.47
CA GLY A 305 -5.86 5.33 -16.53
C GLY A 305 -6.59 4.52 -17.61
N GLN A 306 -7.88 4.80 -17.77
CA GLN A 306 -8.73 4.15 -18.77
C GLN A 306 -9.09 5.15 -19.87
N LEU A 307 -9.10 4.70 -21.11
CA LEU A 307 -9.60 5.46 -22.26
C LEU A 307 -10.92 4.85 -22.72
N ILE A 308 -12.02 5.51 -22.39
CA ILE A 308 -13.39 5.06 -22.67
C ILE A 308 -14.05 6.12 -23.55
N ASP A 309 -14.48 5.72 -24.76
CA ASP A 309 -15.12 6.60 -25.74
C ASP A 309 -14.32 7.89 -26.04
N GLY A 310 -12.98 7.79 -26.03
CA GLY A 310 -12.08 8.93 -26.26
C GLY A 310 -11.85 9.82 -25.02
N HIS A 311 -12.42 9.47 -23.87
CA HIS A 311 -12.27 10.21 -22.61
C HIS A 311 -11.40 9.46 -21.60
N TRP A 312 -10.51 10.20 -20.94
CA TRP A 312 -9.68 9.68 -19.86
C TRP A 312 -10.46 9.58 -18.56
N ILE A 313 -10.47 8.40 -17.97
CA ILE A 313 -11.05 8.11 -16.66
C ILE A 313 -9.94 7.62 -15.72
N ALA A 314 -10.00 8.08 -14.47
CA ALA A 314 -9.09 7.64 -13.42
C ALA A 314 -9.82 6.70 -12.46
N LEU A 315 -9.38 5.44 -12.42
CA LEU A 315 -9.89 4.44 -11.49
C LEU A 315 -8.87 4.21 -10.38
N ALA A 316 -9.17 4.62 -9.15
CA ALA A 316 -8.34 4.31 -8.00
C ALA A 316 -8.41 2.80 -7.67
N LEU A 317 -7.27 2.13 -7.65
CA LEU A 317 -7.14 0.71 -7.31
C LEU A 317 -6.96 0.49 -5.81
N SER A 318 -6.47 1.52 -5.12
CA SER A 318 -6.40 1.59 -3.66
C SER A 318 -6.95 2.91 -3.16
N ARG A 319 -7.40 2.91 -1.90
CA ARG A 319 -7.68 4.13 -1.14
C ARG A 319 -6.57 4.35 -0.11
N ASP A 320 -6.41 5.60 0.30
CA ASP A 320 -5.48 5.97 1.36
C ASP A 320 -6.04 5.57 2.72
N HIS A 321 -5.20 5.00 3.57
CA HIS A 321 -5.60 4.66 4.93
C HIS A 321 -5.42 5.85 5.88
N LYS A 322 -6.20 6.91 5.69
CA LYS A 322 -6.12 8.12 6.54
C LYS A 322 -6.75 7.86 7.93
N PRO A 323 -6.18 8.40 9.03
CA PRO A 323 -6.67 8.13 10.40
C PRO A 323 -8.12 8.49 10.65
N ASN A 324 -8.66 9.51 9.97
CA ASN A 324 -10.03 9.99 10.13
C ASN A 324 -11.07 9.19 9.33
N GLU A 325 -10.66 8.23 8.52
CA GLU A 325 -11.58 7.31 7.85
C GLU A 325 -12.36 6.49 8.87
N HIS A 326 -13.66 6.32 8.67
CA HIS A 326 -14.55 5.79 9.71
C HIS A 326 -14.11 4.43 10.26
N SER A 327 -13.78 3.47 9.38
CA SER A 327 -13.32 2.14 9.79
C SER A 327 -11.95 2.16 10.48
N GLU A 328 -11.07 3.06 10.05
CA GLU A 328 -9.72 3.20 10.60
C GLU A 328 -9.76 3.85 11.98
N ARG A 329 -10.51 4.96 12.11
CA ARG A 329 -10.74 5.67 13.36
C ARG A 329 -11.35 4.77 14.43
N LEU A 330 -12.42 4.05 14.09
CA LEU A 330 -13.05 3.11 15.03
C LEU A 330 -12.08 2.04 15.53
N ARG A 331 -11.20 1.53 14.66
CA ARG A 331 -10.19 0.54 15.07
C ARG A 331 -9.15 1.16 16.01
N ILE A 332 -8.68 2.37 15.71
CA ILE A 332 -7.71 3.11 16.51
C ILE A 332 -8.28 3.39 17.92
N GLU A 333 -9.47 4.00 17.99
CA GLU A 333 -10.14 4.32 19.26
C GLU A 333 -10.44 3.05 20.09
N LYS A 334 -10.87 1.96 19.45
CA LYS A 334 -11.07 0.66 20.12
C LYS A 334 -9.78 0.05 20.66
N SER A 335 -8.64 0.40 20.07
CA SER A 335 -7.32 -0.08 20.50
C SER A 335 -6.70 0.80 21.59
N GLY A 336 -7.39 1.85 22.05
CA GLY A 336 -6.87 2.81 23.02
C GLY A 336 -5.93 3.85 22.40
N GLY A 337 -6.01 4.06 21.09
CA GLY A 337 -5.43 5.22 20.42
C GLY A 337 -6.45 6.36 20.28
N ARG A 338 -5.99 7.52 19.83
CA ARG A 338 -6.85 8.66 19.47
C ARG A 338 -6.51 9.18 18.08
N VAL A 339 -7.50 9.80 17.44
CA VAL A 339 -7.38 10.40 16.11
C VAL A 339 -7.65 11.89 16.17
N GLU A 340 -6.58 12.68 16.05
CA GLU A 340 -6.63 14.13 16.21
C GLU A 340 -5.57 14.81 15.31
N GLN A 341 -5.82 16.06 14.93
CA GLN A 341 -4.81 16.91 14.29
C GLN A 341 -3.80 17.40 15.33
N MET A 342 -2.61 17.80 14.89
CA MET A 342 -1.66 18.48 15.79
C MET A 342 -2.24 19.82 16.22
N LYS A 343 -1.82 20.31 17.39
CA LYS A 343 -2.13 21.66 17.86
C LYS A 343 -0.89 22.54 17.73
N ASP A 344 -1.06 23.74 17.18
CA ASP A 344 -0.03 24.77 17.23
C ASP A 344 0.13 25.32 18.67
N PRO A 345 1.13 26.17 18.96
CA PRO A 345 1.30 26.77 20.29
C PRO A 345 0.11 27.61 20.77
N SER A 346 -0.79 28.02 19.87
CA SER A 346 -2.01 28.76 20.19
C SER A 346 -3.22 27.83 20.43
N GLY A 347 -3.04 26.51 20.30
CA GLY A 347 -4.08 25.50 20.47
C GLY A 347 -4.90 25.22 19.20
N ASN A 348 -4.58 25.83 18.06
CA ASN A 348 -5.32 25.61 16.82
C ASN A 348 -4.94 24.29 16.17
N HIS A 349 -5.91 23.61 15.58
CA HIS A 349 -5.68 22.37 14.85
C HIS A 349 -4.96 22.64 13.52
N VAL A 350 -3.84 21.95 13.29
CA VAL A 350 -3.00 22.11 12.10
C VAL A 350 -2.61 20.76 11.49
N GLY A 351 -2.51 20.75 10.15
CA GLY A 351 -2.11 19.57 9.38
C GLY A 351 -3.16 18.46 9.32
N PRO A 352 -2.83 17.27 8.80
CA PRO A 352 -3.76 16.16 8.69
C PRO A 352 -4.08 15.54 10.05
N TYR A 353 -5.15 14.74 10.09
CA TYR A 353 -5.42 13.87 11.24
C TYR A 353 -4.30 12.86 11.42
N ARG A 354 -3.96 12.59 12.68
CA ARG A 354 -2.88 11.68 13.05
C ARG A 354 -3.34 10.68 14.09
N VAL A 355 -2.63 9.54 14.14
CA VAL A 355 -2.77 8.51 15.16
C VAL A 355 -1.85 8.83 16.33
N TRP A 356 -2.41 8.82 17.53
CA TRP A 356 -1.69 9.03 18.78
C TRP A 356 -2.08 7.98 19.82
N LEU A 357 -1.23 7.78 20.82
CA LEU A 357 -1.59 7.09 22.06
C LEU A 357 -2.64 7.90 22.83
N GLN A 358 -3.44 7.21 23.66
CA GLN A 358 -4.55 7.83 24.39
C GLN A 358 -4.14 9.08 25.18
N SER A 359 -2.98 9.03 25.84
CA SER A 359 -2.54 10.05 26.81
C SER A 359 -1.25 10.77 26.41
N GLU A 360 -0.68 10.45 25.26
CA GLU A 360 0.63 10.98 24.84
C GLU A 360 0.56 11.46 23.38
N ASP A 361 1.28 12.54 23.06
CA ASP A 361 1.44 13.07 21.70
C ASP A 361 2.49 12.30 20.89
N ILE A 362 2.39 10.97 20.90
CA ILE A 362 3.19 10.05 20.08
C ILE A 362 2.29 8.92 19.55
N PRO A 363 2.60 8.29 18.40
CA PRO A 363 3.69 8.61 17.48
C PRO A 363 3.38 9.79 16.54
N GLY A 364 2.12 10.16 16.35
CA GLY A 364 1.72 11.22 15.42
C GLY A 364 1.74 10.80 13.95
N LEU A 365 1.34 9.57 13.65
CA LEU A 365 1.34 9.03 12.28
C LEU A 365 0.19 9.60 11.44
N ALA A 366 0.47 10.09 10.24
CA ALA A 366 -0.53 10.63 9.31
C ALA A 366 -1.34 9.56 8.55
N MET A 367 -1.08 8.28 8.87
CA MET A 367 -1.68 7.10 8.25
C MET A 367 -2.06 6.07 9.31
N ALA A 368 -3.09 5.29 9.03
CA ALA A 368 -3.67 4.30 9.94
C ALA A 368 -3.17 2.87 9.72
N ARG A 369 -2.38 2.66 8.66
CA ARG A 369 -1.77 1.37 8.32
C ARG A 369 -0.36 1.60 7.83
N SER A 370 0.56 0.72 8.21
CA SER A 370 1.97 0.75 7.80
C SER A 370 2.65 -0.57 8.17
N LEU A 371 3.81 -0.82 7.58
CA LEU A 371 4.79 -1.80 8.07
C LEU A 371 5.77 -1.09 9.01
N GLY A 372 6.19 -1.75 10.09
CA GLY A 372 6.99 -1.13 11.16
C GLY A 372 6.11 -0.53 12.26
N ASP A 373 6.42 0.71 12.66
CA ASP A 373 5.65 1.55 13.61
C ASP A 373 5.13 0.81 14.84
N ALA A 374 6.02 0.17 15.61
CA ALA A 374 5.62 -0.65 16.75
C ALA A 374 4.83 0.12 17.83
N VAL A 375 5.09 1.41 18.01
CA VAL A 375 4.28 2.27 18.91
C VAL A 375 2.94 2.63 18.28
N GLY A 376 2.90 2.85 16.96
CA GLY A 376 1.62 3.01 16.26
C GLY A 376 0.74 1.76 16.36
N ALA A 377 1.36 0.58 16.31
CA ALA A 377 0.65 -0.69 16.41
C ALA A 377 -0.08 -0.87 17.74
N SER A 378 0.48 -0.36 18.85
CA SER A 378 -0.23 -0.36 20.14
C SER A 378 -1.39 0.62 20.20
N ALA A 379 -1.44 1.60 19.29
CA ALA A 379 -2.55 2.55 19.11
C ALA A 379 -3.58 2.11 18.05
N GLY A 380 -3.43 0.94 17.43
CA GLY A 380 -4.36 0.42 16.41
C GLY A 380 -3.96 0.65 14.95
N VAL A 381 -2.72 1.09 14.69
CA VAL A 381 -2.11 0.98 13.35
C VAL A 381 -1.90 -0.49 13.01
N ILE A 382 -2.21 -0.91 11.79
CA ILE A 382 -2.09 -2.32 11.37
C ILE A 382 -1.32 -2.44 10.06
N SER A 383 -0.68 -3.59 9.87
CA SER A 383 0.00 -3.95 8.61
C SER A 383 -0.85 -4.85 7.69
N ASP A 384 -2.14 -5.06 7.98
CA ASP A 384 -3.04 -5.85 7.12
C ASP A 384 -3.38 -5.05 5.85
N PRO A 385 -2.99 -5.54 4.66
CA PRO A 385 -3.27 -4.84 3.43
C PRO A 385 -4.75 -4.94 3.05
N GLU A 386 -5.28 -3.85 2.54
CA GLU A 386 -6.49 -3.89 1.72
C GLU A 386 -6.11 -4.38 0.32
N VAL A 387 -6.76 -5.45 -0.16
CA VAL A 387 -6.41 -6.09 -1.44
C VAL A 387 -7.60 -6.07 -2.39
N ASN A 388 -7.49 -5.26 -3.44
CA ASN A 388 -8.44 -5.15 -4.53
C ASN A 388 -7.90 -5.81 -5.78
N ASP A 389 -8.79 -6.21 -6.69
CA ASP A 389 -8.41 -6.86 -7.93
C ASP A 389 -9.39 -6.50 -9.04
N ILE A 390 -8.89 -6.50 -10.28
CA ILE A 390 -9.67 -6.27 -11.49
C ILE A 390 -9.15 -7.13 -12.63
N TYR A 391 -10.02 -7.43 -13.59
CA TYR A 391 -9.61 -7.93 -14.90
C TYR A 391 -9.38 -6.75 -15.83
N LEU A 392 -8.17 -6.69 -16.38
CA LEU A 392 -7.78 -5.73 -17.39
C LEU A 392 -8.49 -6.04 -18.70
N SER A 393 -8.95 -4.97 -19.33
CA SER A 393 -9.64 -4.89 -20.61
C SER A 393 -8.83 -4.02 -21.58
N ASP A 394 -9.33 -3.88 -22.81
CA ASP A 394 -8.67 -3.06 -23.82
C ASP A 394 -8.77 -1.56 -23.53
N CYS A 395 -9.67 -1.10 -22.65
CA CYS A 395 -9.75 0.31 -22.28
C CYS A 395 -8.66 0.72 -21.27
N ASP A 396 -8.01 -0.25 -20.62
CA ASP A 396 -7.02 -0.03 -19.57
C ASP A 396 -5.64 0.24 -20.19
N LYS A 397 -5.19 1.50 -20.14
CA LYS A 397 -4.04 1.97 -20.92
C LYS A 397 -2.75 2.05 -20.12
N PHE A 398 -2.83 2.47 -18.86
CA PHE A 398 -1.65 2.60 -18.01
C PHE A 398 -1.98 2.62 -16.52
N LEU A 399 -0.98 2.32 -15.71
CA LEU A 399 -1.00 2.42 -14.25
C LEU A 399 -0.08 3.53 -13.79
N ILE A 400 -0.49 4.19 -12.72
CA ILE A 400 0.30 5.15 -11.95
C ILE A 400 0.33 4.64 -10.51
N ILE A 401 1.52 4.42 -9.97
CA ILE A 401 1.72 4.09 -8.55
C ILE A 401 2.57 5.22 -7.98
N GLY A 402 2.09 5.89 -6.93
CA GLY A 402 2.77 7.07 -6.34
C GLY A 402 2.84 7.01 -4.81
N SER A 403 3.87 7.61 -4.23
CA SER A 403 3.92 7.99 -2.81
C SER A 403 3.02 9.20 -2.53
N ASP A 404 2.81 9.58 -1.27
CA ASP A 404 2.00 10.75 -0.93
C ASP A 404 2.62 12.05 -1.49
N GLY A 405 3.93 12.07 -1.73
CA GLY A 405 4.62 13.12 -2.47
C GLY A 405 4.00 13.44 -3.83
N VAL A 406 3.32 12.48 -4.47
CA VAL A 406 2.46 12.74 -5.64
C VAL A 406 1.06 13.13 -5.21
N TRP A 407 0.42 12.29 -4.39
CA TRP A 407 -1.04 12.31 -4.17
C TRP A 407 -1.53 13.40 -3.19
N GLU A 408 -0.64 14.02 -2.43
CA GLU A 408 -0.98 15.14 -1.54
C GLU A 408 -1.54 16.33 -2.32
N PHE A 409 -1.03 16.56 -3.55
CA PHE A 409 -1.42 17.72 -4.35
C PHE A 409 -1.85 17.42 -5.78
N ILE A 410 -1.72 16.19 -6.26
CA ILE A 410 -2.19 15.79 -7.59
C ILE A 410 -3.40 14.88 -7.43
N GLU A 411 -4.54 15.30 -7.97
CA GLU A 411 -5.74 14.47 -7.99
C GLU A 411 -5.61 13.31 -8.99
N ASN A 412 -6.40 12.24 -8.80
CA ASN A 412 -6.33 11.05 -9.64
C ASN A 412 -6.49 11.37 -11.14
N LEU A 413 -7.48 12.18 -11.50
CA LEU A 413 -7.73 12.56 -12.89
C LEU A 413 -6.61 13.46 -13.45
N GLU A 414 -6.13 14.42 -12.67
CA GLU A 414 -4.99 15.27 -13.06
C GLU A 414 -3.74 14.42 -13.36
N ALA A 415 -3.44 13.41 -12.53
CA ALA A 415 -2.33 12.50 -12.77
C ALA A 415 -2.50 11.71 -14.08
N VAL A 416 -3.71 11.19 -14.34
CA VAL A 416 -4.04 10.47 -15.58
C VAL A 416 -3.88 11.39 -16.79
N GLU A 417 -4.40 12.62 -16.75
CA GLU A 417 -4.26 13.59 -17.86
C GLU A 417 -2.81 14.02 -18.12
N ILE A 418 -1.97 14.08 -17.08
CA ILE A 418 -0.53 14.32 -17.24
C ILE A 418 0.13 13.16 -17.97
N VAL A 419 -0.12 11.93 -17.53
CA VAL A 419 0.52 10.71 -18.06
C VAL A 419 0.00 10.37 -19.46
N ALA A 420 -1.28 10.58 -19.72
CA ALA A 420 -1.94 10.34 -21.00
C ALA A 420 -1.24 11.01 -22.19
N LYS A 421 -0.67 12.20 -21.98
CA LYS A 421 0.06 12.97 -23.02
C LYS A 421 1.29 12.26 -23.59
N PHE A 422 1.76 11.22 -22.91
CA PHE A 422 2.95 10.45 -23.26
C PHE A 422 2.61 9.00 -23.65
N TRP A 423 1.36 8.59 -23.49
CA TRP A 423 0.95 7.20 -23.72
C TRP A 423 1.07 6.80 -25.19
N GLU A 424 0.60 7.65 -26.11
CA GLU A 424 0.65 7.38 -27.56
C GLU A 424 2.08 7.26 -28.10
N THR A 425 3.04 7.98 -27.50
CA THR A 425 4.45 7.93 -27.90
C THR A 425 5.25 6.84 -27.18
N GLY A 426 4.63 6.11 -26.25
CA GLY A 426 5.32 5.12 -25.43
C GLY A 426 6.34 5.69 -24.45
N ASP A 427 6.35 7.00 -24.20
CA ASP A 427 7.35 7.69 -23.38
C ASP A 427 7.02 7.64 -21.87
N ALA A 428 7.11 6.44 -21.27
CA ALA A 428 6.86 6.27 -19.85
C ALA A 428 7.85 7.04 -18.96
N GLU A 429 9.08 7.27 -19.44
CA GLU A 429 10.09 8.05 -18.74
C GLU A 429 9.67 9.52 -18.63
N GLY A 430 9.36 10.17 -19.76
CA GLY A 430 8.83 11.52 -19.79
C GLY A 430 7.56 11.68 -18.95
N ALA A 431 6.67 10.68 -18.99
CA ALA A 431 5.46 10.66 -18.18
C ALA A 431 5.76 10.71 -16.66
N SER A 432 6.61 9.80 -16.17
CA SER A 432 6.96 9.72 -14.74
C SER A 432 7.72 10.96 -14.26
N GLN A 433 8.64 11.49 -15.08
CA GLN A 433 9.37 12.72 -14.78
C GLN A 433 8.45 13.94 -14.76
N LYS A 434 7.49 14.03 -15.69
CA LYS A 434 6.53 15.12 -15.76
C LYS A 434 5.61 15.11 -14.54
N LEU A 435 5.07 13.95 -14.18
CA LEU A 435 4.18 13.79 -13.02
C LEU A 435 4.87 14.22 -11.72
N THR A 436 6.05 13.67 -11.44
CA THR A 436 6.83 14.02 -10.24
C THR A 436 7.27 15.49 -10.23
N LYS A 437 7.55 16.08 -11.41
CA LYS A 437 7.87 17.51 -11.54
C LYS A 437 6.69 18.41 -11.21
N GLU A 438 5.48 18.10 -11.67
CA GLU A 438 4.28 18.88 -11.34
C GLU A 438 3.92 18.76 -9.86
N ALA A 439 3.99 17.56 -9.28
CA ALA A 439 3.82 17.37 -7.83
C ALA A 439 4.82 18.21 -7.03
N TYR A 440 6.11 18.14 -7.39
CA TYR A 440 7.18 18.90 -6.74
C TYR A 440 6.99 20.42 -6.82
N LYS A 441 6.43 20.94 -7.93
CA LYS A 441 6.10 22.38 -8.04
C LYS A 441 5.01 22.80 -7.06
N LYS A 442 4.03 21.92 -6.78
CA LYS A 442 2.97 22.20 -5.79
C LYS A 442 3.55 22.18 -4.38
N TRP A 443 4.39 21.19 -4.06
CA TRP A 443 5.14 21.14 -2.80
C TRP A 443 5.98 22.39 -2.54
N LYS A 444 6.67 22.92 -3.56
CA LYS A 444 7.51 24.12 -3.46
C LYS A 444 6.79 25.39 -3.02
N LYS A 445 5.46 25.41 -3.00
CA LYS A 445 4.66 26.51 -2.44
C LYS A 445 4.66 26.48 -0.90
N LEU A 446 5.19 25.41 -0.29
CA LEU A 446 5.34 25.21 1.14
C LEU A 446 6.83 25.21 1.52
N ASP A 447 7.12 25.41 2.81
CA ASP A 447 8.49 25.41 3.35
C ASP A 447 9.12 24.00 3.43
N VAL A 448 8.32 22.97 3.16
CA VAL A 448 8.73 21.56 3.15
C VAL A 448 8.24 20.93 1.86
N THR A 449 9.10 20.14 1.22
CA THR A 449 8.74 19.27 0.10
C THR A 449 9.00 17.84 0.51
N ASP A 450 8.05 16.94 0.25
CA ASP A 450 8.26 15.53 0.56
C ASP A 450 9.15 14.81 -0.46
N ASP A 451 9.55 13.59 -0.12
CA ASP A 451 10.04 12.64 -1.12
C ASP A 451 8.91 12.35 -2.09
N THR A 452 9.21 12.25 -3.39
CA THR A 452 8.18 12.10 -4.42
C THR A 452 8.61 11.03 -5.38
N THR A 453 7.90 9.91 -5.37
CA THR A 453 8.17 8.76 -6.24
C THR A 453 6.92 8.39 -7.02
N ALA A 454 7.09 8.15 -8.32
CA ALA A 454 6.03 7.66 -9.20
C ALA A 454 6.57 6.57 -10.13
N ILE A 455 5.87 5.45 -10.20
CA ILE A 455 6.01 4.43 -11.25
C ILE A 455 4.87 4.64 -12.25
N VAL A 456 5.22 4.74 -13.53
CA VAL A 456 4.27 4.75 -14.65
C VAL A 456 4.47 3.47 -15.44
N VAL A 457 3.37 2.76 -15.72
CA VAL A 457 3.38 1.49 -16.46
C VAL A 457 2.37 1.56 -17.59
N PHE A 458 2.83 1.59 -18.84
CA PHE A 458 1.98 1.51 -20.02
C PHE A 458 1.64 0.06 -20.33
N LEU A 459 0.35 -0.22 -20.47
CA LEU A 459 -0.23 -1.53 -20.72
C LEU A 459 -0.55 -1.65 -22.21
N ASN A 460 0.13 -2.57 -22.92
CA ASN A 460 0.00 -2.74 -24.36
C ASN A 460 0.18 -1.43 -25.16
N PRO A 461 1.31 -0.73 -25.01
CA PRO A 461 1.58 0.45 -25.83
C PRO A 461 1.62 0.07 -27.31
N VAL A 462 1.12 1.00 -28.14
CA VAL A 462 0.90 0.85 -29.59
C VAL A 462 2.22 0.71 -30.35
#